data_AF-A0A0F9B9A6-F1
#
_entry.id   AF-A0A0F9B9A6-F1
#
_cell.length_a   1.000
_cell.length_b   1.000
_cell.length_c   1.000
_cell.angle_alpha   90.00
_cell.angle_beta   90.00
_cell.angle_gamma   90.00
#
_symmetry.space_group_name_H-M   'P 1'
#
loop_
_entity.id
_entity.type
_entity.pdbx_description
1 polymer ?
#
loop_
_entity_poly.entity_id
_entity_poly.type
_entity_poly.pdbx_seq_one_letter_code
_entity_poly.pdbx_strand_id
1 'polypeptide(L)'
;MEQKYETGVCVLCGDDFRAGCWEPTRSRMIENQHCFGCNFWSGFVATIDNPTHLVIEGKHYVVGREDQSGSDQGRGFGGAYFSIVTDDGRTIETTNLWHQGTVPGHFRHVLADNARWAAEEAAA
;
A
#
# COMPACT_ATOMS: atom_id res chain seq x y z
N MET A 1 -1.80 -36.51 -4.01
CA MET A 1 -1.05 -35.56 -4.84
C MET A 1 -0.42 -34.55 -3.92
N GLU A 2 0.89 -34.66 -3.71
CA GLU A 2 1.64 -33.69 -2.90
C GLU A 2 1.76 -32.40 -3.74
N GLN A 3 1.05 -31.35 -3.38
CA GLN A 3 1.26 -30.05 -4.03
C GLN A 3 2.67 -29.60 -3.64
N LYS A 4 3.61 -29.74 -4.58
CA LYS A 4 4.97 -29.26 -4.41
C LYS A 4 4.95 -27.76 -4.66
N TYR A 5 4.83 -26.99 -3.60
CA TYR A 5 4.90 -25.55 -3.68
C TYR A 5 6.35 -25.14 -3.94
N GLU A 6 6.53 -24.17 -4.84
CA GLU A 6 7.84 -23.62 -5.12
C GLU A 6 8.31 -22.79 -3.94
N THR A 7 9.59 -22.94 -3.59
CA THR A 7 10.23 -22.31 -2.44
C THR A 7 11.52 -21.65 -2.88
N GLY A 8 11.90 -20.55 -2.24
CA GLY A 8 13.13 -19.82 -2.55
C GLY A 8 13.46 -18.78 -1.51
N VAL A 9 14.54 -18.03 -1.73
CA VAL A 9 14.96 -16.90 -0.88
C VAL A 9 14.59 -15.61 -1.57
N CYS A 10 13.97 -14.69 -0.84
CA CYS A 10 13.57 -13.40 -1.41
C CYS A 10 14.79 -12.52 -1.68
N VAL A 11 14.90 -12.00 -2.91
CA VAL A 11 16.04 -11.14 -3.30
C VAL A 11 16.03 -9.75 -2.65
N LEU A 12 14.90 -9.31 -2.07
CA LEU A 12 14.76 -7.99 -1.45
C LEU A 12 14.94 -8.00 0.07
N CYS A 13 14.37 -8.99 0.77
CA CYS A 13 14.48 -9.08 2.22
C CYS A 13 15.38 -10.20 2.74
N GLY A 14 15.72 -11.18 1.90
CA GLY A 14 16.52 -12.34 2.29
C GLY A 14 15.73 -13.44 3.01
N ASP A 15 14.42 -13.27 3.22
CA ASP A 15 13.59 -14.29 3.87
C ASP A 15 13.25 -15.45 2.94
N ASP A 16 13.15 -16.65 3.49
CA ASP A 16 12.60 -17.81 2.79
C ASP A 16 11.12 -17.58 2.47
N PHE A 17 10.70 -17.98 1.27
CA PHE A 17 9.31 -17.93 0.86
C PHE A 17 8.85 -19.26 0.26
N ARG A 18 7.53 -19.45 0.35
CA ARG A 18 6.80 -20.54 -0.28
C ARG A 18 5.66 -19.95 -1.10
N ALA A 19 5.65 -20.23 -2.40
CA ALA A 19 4.65 -19.76 -3.35
C ALA A 19 3.36 -20.61 -3.25
N GLY A 20 2.74 -20.58 -2.07
CA GLY A 20 1.48 -21.28 -1.75
C GLY A 20 0.22 -20.45 -1.95
N CYS A 21 0.32 -19.31 -2.62
CA CYS A 21 -0.80 -18.42 -2.90
C CYS A 21 -1.45 -18.73 -4.26
N TRP A 22 -2.56 -18.05 -4.53
CA TRP A 22 -3.32 -18.21 -5.77
C TRP A 22 -2.71 -17.34 -6.88
N GLU A 23 -2.96 -17.72 -8.14
CA GLU A 23 -2.59 -16.89 -9.28
C GLU A 23 -3.40 -15.58 -9.30
N PRO A 24 -2.83 -14.47 -9.83
CA PRO A 24 -1.52 -14.34 -10.48
C PRO A 24 -0.36 -14.10 -9.51
N THR A 25 -0.63 -13.97 -8.21
CA THR A 25 0.38 -13.63 -7.19
C THR A 25 1.47 -14.68 -7.12
N ARG A 26 1.10 -15.96 -7.25
CA ARG A 26 2.05 -17.07 -7.26
C ARG A 26 3.09 -16.96 -8.37
N SER A 27 2.68 -16.78 -9.62
CA SER A 27 3.61 -16.61 -10.75
C SER A 27 4.54 -15.41 -10.52
N ARG A 28 4.02 -14.27 -10.06
CA ARG A 28 4.83 -13.07 -9.79
C ARG A 28 5.85 -13.28 -8.67
N MET A 29 5.52 -14.03 -7.62
CA MET A 29 6.47 -14.37 -6.56
C MET A 29 7.62 -15.23 -7.09
N ILE A 30 7.33 -16.19 -7.96
CA ILE A 30 8.32 -17.08 -8.57
C ILE A 30 9.22 -16.30 -9.55
N GLU A 31 8.61 -15.58 -10.49
CA GLU A 31 9.32 -14.81 -11.53
C GLU A 31 10.25 -13.75 -10.94
N ASN A 32 9.78 -13.00 -9.93
CA ASN A 32 10.58 -11.95 -9.30
C ASN A 32 11.47 -12.46 -8.15
N GLN A 33 11.36 -13.74 -7.79
CA GLN A 33 11.97 -14.30 -6.56
C GLN A 33 11.67 -13.44 -5.32
N HIS A 34 10.40 -13.07 -5.16
CA HIS A 34 9.92 -12.24 -4.05
C HIS A 34 9.10 -13.07 -3.07
N CYS A 35 9.29 -12.82 -1.76
CA CYS A 35 8.31 -13.25 -0.77
C CYS A 35 6.98 -12.52 -1.00
N PHE A 36 5.89 -13.01 -0.40
CA PHE A 36 4.57 -12.43 -0.58
C PHE A 36 4.54 -10.93 -0.23
N GLY A 37 5.18 -10.55 0.88
CA GLY A 37 5.26 -9.15 1.31
C GLY A 37 6.03 -8.28 0.34
N CYS A 38 7.23 -8.70 -0.06
CA CYS A 38 8.03 -7.95 -1.04
C CYS A 38 7.31 -7.84 -2.38
N ASN A 39 6.66 -8.90 -2.85
CA ASN A 39 5.87 -8.86 -4.09
C ASN A 39 4.70 -7.86 -4.00
N PHE A 40 4.02 -7.80 -2.84
CA PHE A 40 2.97 -6.82 -2.58
C PHE A 40 3.51 -5.38 -2.63
N TRP A 41 4.58 -5.09 -1.89
CA TRP A 41 5.18 -3.75 -1.83
C TRP A 41 5.84 -3.31 -3.15
N SER A 42 6.44 -4.23 -3.91
CA SER A 42 6.94 -3.96 -5.26
C SER A 42 5.83 -3.47 -6.21
N GLY A 43 4.59 -3.94 -6.03
CA GLY A 43 3.44 -3.41 -6.78
C GLY A 43 3.18 -1.93 -6.51
N PHE A 44 3.37 -1.47 -5.27
CA PHE A 44 3.24 -0.05 -4.92
C PHE A 44 4.43 0.78 -5.37
N VAL A 45 5.64 0.24 -5.34
CA VAL A 45 6.81 0.91 -5.91
C VAL A 45 6.59 1.29 -7.37
N ALA A 46 6.00 0.38 -8.16
CA ALA A 46 5.70 0.65 -9.57
C ALA A 46 4.59 1.69 -9.82
N THR A 47 3.86 2.09 -8.78
CA THR A 47 2.66 2.95 -8.88
C THR A 47 2.69 4.15 -7.92
N ILE A 48 3.82 4.40 -7.25
CA ILE A 48 3.92 5.43 -6.21
C ILE A 48 3.70 6.86 -6.75
N ASP A 49 3.99 7.08 -8.03
CA ASP A 49 3.74 8.36 -8.71
C ASP A 49 2.24 8.64 -8.92
N ASN A 50 1.36 7.67 -8.63
CA ASN A 50 -0.07 7.90 -8.68
C ASN A 50 -0.47 8.91 -7.58
N PRO A 51 -1.15 10.02 -7.93
CA PRO A 51 -1.54 11.04 -6.96
C PRO A 51 -2.48 10.56 -5.83
N THR A 52 -3.05 9.35 -5.93
CA THR A 52 -3.86 8.73 -4.88
C THR A 52 -3.04 7.90 -3.87
N HIS A 53 -1.75 7.65 -4.15
CA HIS A 53 -0.87 6.88 -3.28
C HIS A 53 -0.12 7.83 -2.34
N LEU A 54 -0.30 7.62 -1.05
CA LEU A 54 0.22 8.51 -0.01
C LEU A 54 1.06 7.69 0.96
N VAL A 55 2.20 8.23 1.37
CA VAL A 55 3.00 7.71 2.47
C VAL A 55 3.09 8.82 3.52
N ILE A 56 2.57 8.52 4.70
CA ILE A 56 2.51 9.46 5.84
C ILE A 56 3.10 8.73 7.04
N GLU A 57 4.19 9.26 7.60
CA GLU A 57 4.88 8.69 8.78
C GLU A 57 5.24 7.20 8.58
N GLY A 58 5.73 6.85 7.39
CA GLY A 58 6.11 5.48 7.02
C GLY A 58 4.95 4.50 6.86
N LYS A 59 3.70 4.98 6.79
CA LYS A 59 2.51 4.16 6.51
C LYS A 59 1.97 4.49 5.12
N HIS A 60 1.61 3.47 4.36
CA HIS A 60 1.07 3.64 3.00
C HIS A 60 -0.46 3.65 3.02
N TYR A 61 -1.02 4.60 2.29
CA TYR A 61 -2.44 4.82 2.12
C TYR A 61 -2.80 4.97 0.64
N VAL A 62 -4.01 4.56 0.29
CA VAL A 62 -4.58 4.77 -1.05
C VAL A 62 -5.91 5.50 -0.91
N VAL A 63 -6.03 6.63 -1.59
CA VAL A 63 -7.29 7.39 -1.70
C VAL A 63 -8.21 6.66 -2.67
N GLY A 64 -9.32 6.14 -2.14
CA GLY A 64 -10.38 5.52 -2.93
C GLY A 64 -11.27 6.55 -3.62
N ARG A 65 -12.13 6.08 -4.52
CA ARG A 65 -13.11 6.96 -5.17
C ARG A 65 -14.27 7.27 -4.22
N GLU A 66 -14.67 8.53 -4.14
CA GLU A 66 -15.80 8.97 -3.29
C GLU A 66 -17.18 8.57 -3.85
N ASP A 67 -17.26 8.37 -5.17
CA ASP A 67 -18.50 8.04 -5.89
C ASP A 67 -18.87 6.55 -5.84
N GLN A 68 -18.16 5.73 -5.05
CA GLN A 68 -18.56 4.35 -4.76
C GLN A 68 -19.84 4.36 -3.91
N SER A 69 -20.98 4.46 -4.59
CA SER A 69 -22.33 4.37 -4.03
C SER A 69 -22.88 2.96 -4.25
N GLY A 70 -22.52 2.04 -3.38
CA GLY A 70 -23.14 0.71 -3.30
C GLY A 70 -23.20 0.30 -1.84
N SER A 71 -24.35 -0.18 -1.37
CA SER A 71 -24.55 -0.66 0.00
C SER A 71 -23.57 -1.77 0.41
N ASP A 72 -22.94 -2.41 -0.57
CA ASP A 72 -22.10 -3.60 -0.41
C ASP A 72 -20.59 -3.29 -0.50
N GLN A 73 -20.21 -2.02 -0.70
CA GLN A 73 -18.80 -1.62 -0.82
C GLN A 73 -18.42 -0.74 0.37
N GLY A 74 -17.76 -1.34 1.36
CA GLY A 74 -17.23 -0.61 2.50
C GLY A 74 -16.25 0.47 2.06
N ARG A 75 -16.23 1.61 2.77
CA ARG A 75 -15.25 2.68 2.57
C ARG A 75 -14.01 2.43 3.41
N GLY A 76 -12.87 2.93 2.94
CA GLY A 76 -11.65 3.00 3.72
C GLY A 76 -11.91 3.71 5.06
N PHE A 77 -11.34 3.17 6.16
CA PHE A 77 -11.64 3.58 7.54
C PHE A 77 -13.13 3.72 7.87
N GLY A 78 -14.01 2.95 7.21
CA GLY A 78 -15.44 2.96 7.47
C GLY A 78 -16.14 4.28 7.13
N GLY A 79 -15.54 5.15 6.32
CA GLY A 79 -16.15 6.44 5.96
C GLY A 79 -15.68 7.64 6.78
N ALA A 80 -14.69 7.47 7.67
CA ALA A 80 -14.14 8.59 8.43
C ALA A 80 -13.53 9.65 7.49
N TYR A 81 -13.75 10.92 7.82
CA TYR A 81 -13.21 12.05 7.05
C TYR A 81 -11.74 12.30 7.41
N PHE A 82 -10.92 12.53 6.39
CA PHE A 82 -9.51 12.88 6.50
C PHE A 82 -9.19 14.09 5.64
N SER A 83 -8.32 14.96 6.16
CA SER A 83 -7.71 16.05 5.42
C SER A 83 -6.19 15.85 5.42
N ILE A 84 -5.60 15.82 4.23
CA ILE A 84 -4.19 15.48 3.99
C ILE A 84 -3.57 16.54 3.10
N VAL A 85 -2.33 16.93 3.40
CA VAL A 85 -1.54 17.83 2.57
C VAL A 85 -0.38 17.06 1.96
N THR A 86 -0.30 17.02 0.65
CA THR A 86 0.80 16.39 -0.10
C THR A 86 1.98 17.35 -0.22
N ASP A 87 3.18 16.82 -0.46
CA ASP A 87 4.40 17.64 -0.59
C ASP A 87 4.41 18.51 -1.86
N ASP A 88 3.62 18.15 -2.87
CA ASP A 88 3.36 18.99 -4.04
C ASP A 88 2.34 20.13 -3.78
N GLY A 89 1.87 20.26 -2.54
CA GLY A 89 1.01 21.36 -2.08
C GLY A 89 -0.48 21.15 -2.30
N ARG A 90 -0.94 19.98 -2.77
CA ARG A 90 -2.37 19.67 -2.87
C ARG A 90 -2.95 19.36 -1.48
N THR A 91 -4.21 19.75 -1.31
CA THR A 91 -5.05 19.28 -0.20
C THR A 91 -5.98 18.19 -0.71
N ILE A 92 -5.99 17.06 -0.02
CA ILE A 92 -6.88 15.92 -0.29
C ILE A 92 -7.85 15.80 0.87
N GLU A 93 -9.13 15.95 0.56
CA GLU A 93 -10.24 15.67 1.47
C GLU A 93 -10.92 14.38 1.02
N THR A 94 -11.03 13.40 1.91
CA THR A 94 -11.59 12.08 1.54
C THR A 94 -12.30 11.43 2.71
N THR A 95 -13.33 10.64 2.40
CA THR A 95 -13.96 9.70 3.34
C THR A 95 -13.65 8.25 3.01
N ASN A 96 -12.76 8.00 2.04
CA ASN A 96 -12.48 6.66 1.50
C ASN A 96 -10.97 6.38 1.48
N LEU A 97 -10.33 6.40 2.66
CA LEU A 97 -8.89 6.22 2.79
C LEU A 97 -8.52 4.78 3.19
N TRP A 98 -7.74 4.07 2.36
CA TRP A 98 -7.37 2.67 2.59
C TRP A 98 -5.94 2.53 3.11
N HIS A 99 -5.78 1.98 4.31
CA HIS A 99 -4.47 1.71 4.90
C HIS A 99 -3.92 0.36 4.41
N GLN A 100 -2.78 0.37 3.72
CA GLN A 100 -2.13 -0.84 3.18
C GLN A 100 -1.13 -1.46 4.16
N GLY A 101 -0.68 -0.69 5.16
CA GLY A 101 0.27 -1.15 6.16
C GLY A 101 1.46 -0.21 6.34
N THR A 102 2.38 -0.62 7.21
CA THR A 102 3.66 0.06 7.43
C THR A 102 4.66 -0.33 6.34
N VAL A 103 5.32 0.66 5.74
CA VAL A 103 6.35 0.46 4.72
C VAL A 103 7.57 -0.26 5.32
N PRO A 104 7.96 -1.44 4.79
CA PRO A 104 9.12 -2.17 5.27
C PRO A 104 10.41 -1.37 5.07
N GLY A 105 11.38 -1.54 5.98
CA GLY A 105 12.63 -0.77 5.99
C GLY A 105 13.36 -0.74 4.64
N HIS A 106 13.46 -1.89 3.97
CA HIS A 106 14.11 -2.02 2.67
C HIS A 106 13.34 -1.36 1.51
N PHE A 107 12.12 -0.86 1.71
CA PHE A 107 11.37 -0.08 0.72
C PHE A 107 11.30 1.42 1.02
N ARG A 108 11.61 1.87 2.24
CA ARG A 108 11.45 3.27 2.67
C ARG A 108 12.22 4.29 1.84
N HIS A 109 13.29 3.85 1.19
CA HIS A 109 14.09 4.71 0.31
C HIS A 109 13.38 5.02 -1.02
N VAL A 110 12.44 4.17 -1.46
CA VAL A 110 11.63 4.36 -2.68
C VAL A 110 10.22 4.83 -2.33
N LEU A 111 9.63 4.23 -1.29
CA LEU A 111 8.34 4.61 -0.72
C LEU A 111 8.57 5.55 0.46
N ALA A 112 9.15 6.71 0.18
CA ALA A 112 9.37 7.77 1.16
C ALA A 112 8.07 8.51 1.47
N ASP A 113 8.00 9.15 2.64
CA ASP A 113 6.90 10.04 3.00
C ASP A 113 6.71 11.12 1.93
N ASN A 114 5.47 11.32 1.49
CA ASN A 114 5.11 12.26 0.43
C ASN A 114 3.90 13.15 0.80
N ALA A 115 3.39 13.00 2.02
CA ALA A 115 2.23 13.71 2.52
C ALA A 115 2.24 13.75 4.05
N ARG A 116 1.39 14.62 4.61
CA ARG A 116 1.17 14.78 6.04
C ARG A 116 -0.31 14.99 6.33
N TRP A 117 -0.75 14.62 7.53
CA TRP A 117 -2.06 15.02 8.03
C TRP A 117 -2.15 16.54 8.06
N ALA A 118 -3.28 17.11 7.62
CA ALA A 118 -3.54 18.51 7.87
C ALA A 118 -3.58 18.71 9.40
N ALA A 119 -2.88 19.72 9.89
CA ALA A 119 -3.04 20.10 11.29
C ALA A 119 -4.51 20.51 11.48
N GLU A 120 -5.17 19.99 12.53
CA GLU A 120 -6.34 20.70 13.05
C GLU A 120 -5.87 22.12 13.34
N GLU A 121 -6.45 23.12 12.68
CA GLU A 121 -6.31 24.49 13.12
C GLU A 121 -6.72 24.49 14.60
N ALA A 122 -5.75 24.70 15.48
CA ALA A 122 -6.02 24.92 16.88
C ALA A 122 -6.91 26.15 16.93
N ALA A 123 -8.21 25.92 17.12
CA ALA A 123 -9.18 26.96 17.37
C ALA A 123 -8.70 27.71 18.63
N ALA A 124 -8.15 28.90 18.42
CA ALA A 124 -7.72 29.85 19.43
C ALA A 124 -8.45 31.17 19.20
#